data_AF-A0A7Y5TSV0-F1
#
_entry.id   AF-A0A7Y5TSV0-F1
#
_cell.length_a   1.000
_cell.length_b   1.000
_cell.length_c   1.000
_cell.angle_alpha   90.00
_cell.angle_beta   90.00
_cell.angle_gamma   90.00
#
_symmetry.space_group_name_H-M   'P 1'
#
loop_
_entity.id
_entity.type
_entity.pdbx_description
1 polymer ?
#
loop_
_entity_poly.entity_id
_entity_poly.type
_entity_poly.pdbx_seq_one_letter_code
_entity_poly.pdbx_strand_id
1 'polypeptide(L)'
;MTQPSGTPRDESDRDLARVSDELAGRLRARGVGVHDDDSPEAIVALVEDVEAFERAVEAHGGDLMMDEPPAHHAGQPDDPHFLIPVRGDDESFTQYRARLVAATAAIRGHKPHS
;
A
#
# COMPACT_ATOMS: atom_id res chain seq x y z
N MET A 1 16.08 -26.41 -37.48
CA MET A 1 15.57 -26.21 -36.10
C MET A 1 15.45 -24.72 -35.89
N THR A 2 14.23 -24.19 -35.91
CA THR A 2 13.94 -22.76 -35.75
C THR A 2 14.08 -22.39 -34.28
N GLN A 3 14.97 -21.45 -33.95
CA GLN A 3 15.02 -20.88 -32.61
C GLN A 3 13.83 -19.95 -32.41
N PRO A 4 13.15 -19.96 -31.25
CA PRO A 4 12.12 -18.98 -30.96
C PRO A 4 12.81 -17.64 -30.67
N SER A 5 12.81 -16.73 -31.65
CA SER A 5 13.16 -15.33 -31.44
C SER A 5 12.05 -14.64 -30.66
N GLY A 6 11.95 -14.90 -29.36
CA GLY A 6 11.25 -13.99 -28.45
C GLY A 6 11.97 -12.66 -28.50
N THR A 7 11.30 -11.60 -28.91
CA THR A 7 11.88 -10.26 -28.95
C THR A 7 11.99 -9.70 -27.53
N PRO A 8 13.04 -8.93 -27.19
CA PRO A 8 13.32 -8.47 -25.82
C PRO A 8 12.18 -7.64 -25.17
N ARG A 9 11.26 -7.11 -25.98
CA ARG A 9 10.05 -6.43 -25.53
C ARG A 9 9.05 -7.38 -24.87
N ASP A 10 8.86 -8.58 -25.44
CA ASP A 10 7.93 -9.61 -24.96
C ASP A 10 8.42 -10.26 -23.64
N GLU A 11 9.74 -10.27 -23.40
CA GLU A 11 10.32 -10.67 -22.12
C GLU A 11 10.14 -9.58 -21.06
N SER A 12 10.45 -8.32 -21.40
CA SER A 12 10.27 -7.18 -20.49
C SER A 12 8.80 -6.99 -20.06
N ASP A 13 7.85 -7.12 -21.00
CA ASP A 13 6.41 -7.03 -20.70
C ASP A 13 5.96 -8.16 -19.75
N ARG A 14 6.50 -9.38 -19.92
CA ARG A 14 6.20 -10.51 -19.02
C ARG A 14 6.82 -10.35 -17.64
N ASP A 15 8.03 -9.83 -17.56
CA ASP A 15 8.68 -9.56 -16.28
C ASP A 15 7.97 -8.43 -15.53
N LEU A 16 7.55 -7.36 -16.23
CA LEU A 16 6.75 -6.29 -15.65
C LEU A 16 5.39 -6.81 -15.14
N ALA A 17 4.72 -7.67 -15.89
CA ALA A 17 3.45 -8.27 -15.46
C ALA A 17 3.64 -9.13 -14.20
N ARG A 18 4.70 -9.95 -14.13
CA ARG A 18 5.01 -10.76 -12.94
C ARG A 18 5.28 -9.90 -11.71
N VAL A 19 6.10 -8.85 -11.86
CA VAL A 19 6.41 -7.93 -10.77
C VAL A 19 5.13 -7.22 -10.29
N SER A 20 4.30 -6.77 -11.23
CA SER A 20 3.04 -6.09 -10.90
C SER A 20 2.08 -7.00 -10.13
N ASP A 21 1.97 -8.27 -10.50
CA ASP A 21 1.14 -9.25 -9.78
C ASP A 21 1.67 -9.51 -8.36
N GLU A 22 3.00 -9.60 -8.20
CA GLU A 22 3.62 -9.72 -6.88
C GLU A 22 3.32 -8.50 -5.99
N LEU A 23 3.46 -7.28 -6.54
CA LEU A 23 3.15 -6.04 -5.82
C LEU A 23 1.66 -5.96 -5.47
N ALA A 24 0.77 -6.36 -6.39
CA ALA A 24 -0.66 -6.43 -6.13
C ALA A 24 -0.98 -7.41 -5.00
N GLY A 25 -0.32 -8.58 -4.96
CA GLY A 25 -0.43 -9.52 -3.84
C GLY A 25 -0.03 -8.92 -2.50
N ARG A 26 1.06 -8.13 -2.46
CA ARG A 26 1.52 -7.43 -1.25
C ARG A 26 0.55 -6.34 -0.78
N LEU A 27 -0.09 -5.63 -1.71
CA LEU A 27 -1.14 -4.63 -1.41
C LEU A 27 -2.38 -5.30 -0.81
N ARG A 28 -2.86 -6.40 -1.43
CA ARG A 28 -4.01 -7.16 -0.92
C ARG A 28 -3.77 -7.72 0.48
N ALA A 29 -2.55 -8.21 0.75
CA ALA A 29 -2.17 -8.67 2.09
C ALA A 29 -2.21 -7.56 3.16
N ARG A 30 -2.12 -6.29 2.76
CA ARG A 30 -2.26 -5.10 3.62
C ARG A 30 -3.70 -4.55 3.65
N GLY A 31 -4.66 -5.24 3.04
CA GLY A 31 -6.06 -4.80 2.97
C GLY A 31 -6.33 -3.73 1.91
N VAL A 32 -5.37 -3.46 1.01
CA VAL A 32 -5.56 -2.52 -0.10
C VAL A 32 -6.16 -3.24 -1.31
N GLY A 33 -7.29 -2.73 -1.79
CA GLY A 33 -7.94 -3.23 -3.01
C GLY A 33 -7.10 -2.92 -4.25
N VAL A 34 -6.84 -3.96 -5.05
CA VAL A 34 -6.19 -3.85 -6.38
C VAL A 34 -7.12 -4.49 -7.40
N HIS A 35 -7.53 -3.70 -8.38
CA HIS A 35 -8.52 -4.06 -9.39
C HIS A 35 -7.82 -4.49 -10.69
N ASP A 36 -8.51 -5.26 -11.53
CA ASP A 36 -7.94 -5.78 -12.76
C ASP A 36 -7.64 -4.69 -13.82
N ASP A 37 -8.29 -3.53 -13.71
CA ASP A 37 -8.08 -2.36 -14.56
C ASP A 37 -6.93 -1.44 -14.08
N ASP A 38 -6.32 -1.72 -12.93
CA ASP A 38 -5.18 -0.96 -12.45
C ASP A 38 -3.92 -1.27 -13.29
N SER A 39 -3.29 -0.22 -13.81
CA SER A 39 -2.05 -0.38 -14.58
C SER A 39 -0.86 -0.74 -13.69
N PRO A 40 0.21 -1.36 -14.24
CA PRO A 40 1.46 -1.60 -13.51
C PRO A 40 1.99 -0.37 -12.76
N GLU A 41 1.94 0.80 -13.39
CA GLU A 41 2.37 2.07 -12.81
C GLU A 41 1.47 2.51 -11.65
N ALA A 42 0.16 2.25 -11.73
CA ALA A 42 -0.78 2.50 -10.66
C ALA A 42 -0.48 1.62 -9.44
N ILE A 43 -0.18 0.34 -9.67
CA ILE A 43 0.19 -0.61 -8.61
C ILE A 43 1.47 -0.14 -7.90
N VAL A 44 2.50 0.26 -8.65
CA VAL A 44 3.74 0.81 -8.06
C VAL A 44 3.45 2.05 -7.23
N ALA A 45 2.67 2.99 -7.77
CA ALA A 45 2.31 4.21 -7.05
C ALA A 45 1.53 3.93 -5.75
N LEU A 46 0.63 2.93 -5.75
CA LEU A 46 -0.07 2.52 -4.52
C LEU A 46 0.89 1.99 -3.47
N VAL A 47 1.89 1.20 -3.85
CA VAL A 47 2.91 0.71 -2.91
C VAL A 47 3.65 1.88 -2.27
N GLU A 48 4.12 2.83 -3.06
CA GLU A 48 4.82 4.01 -2.57
C GLU A 48 3.95 4.88 -1.63
N ASP A 49 2.68 5.07 -1.98
CA ASP A 49 1.76 5.88 -1.18
C ASP A 49 1.39 5.19 0.15
N VAL A 50 1.27 3.85 0.16
CA VAL A 50 1.06 3.05 1.38
C VAL A 50 2.29 3.14 2.29
N GLU A 51 3.50 2.97 1.75
CA GLU A 51 4.74 3.13 2.53
C GLU A 51 4.90 4.56 3.09
N ALA A 52 4.45 5.58 2.34
CA ALA A 52 4.45 6.96 2.82
C ALA A 52 3.43 7.21 3.94
N PHE A 53 2.29 6.52 3.90
CA PHE A 53 1.30 6.51 4.97
C PHE A 53 1.87 5.84 6.23
N GLU A 54 2.38 4.61 6.11
CA GLU A 54 2.98 3.85 7.21
C GLU A 54 4.08 4.66 7.92
N ARG A 55 5.02 5.26 7.16
CA ARG A 55 6.05 6.14 7.72
C ARG A 55 5.48 7.38 8.44
N ALA A 56 4.36 7.92 7.96
CA ALA A 56 3.72 9.05 8.63
C ALA A 56 3.10 8.64 9.97
N VAL A 57 2.49 7.45 10.03
CA VAL A 57 1.97 6.83 11.26
C VAL A 57 3.11 6.60 12.26
N GLU A 58 4.19 5.96 11.82
CA GLU A 58 5.38 5.68 12.65
C GLU A 58 5.97 6.98 13.23
N ALA A 59 6.11 8.02 12.41
CA ALA A 59 6.68 9.30 12.83
C ALA A 59 5.81 10.08 13.84
N HIS A 60 4.49 9.83 13.88
CA HIS A 60 3.57 10.51 14.81
C HIS A 60 3.39 9.80 16.15
N GLY A 61 4.11 8.70 16.39
CA GLY A 61 4.04 7.97 17.66
C GLY A 61 2.96 6.90 17.70
N GLY A 62 2.67 6.25 16.57
CA GLY A 62 2.02 4.94 16.60
C GLY A 62 2.96 3.96 17.28
N ASP A 63 2.67 3.60 18.52
CA ASP A 63 3.41 2.73 19.44
C ASP A 63 3.53 1.27 18.91
N LEU A 64 4.16 1.11 17.75
CA LEU A 64 4.42 -0.16 17.07
C LEU A 64 5.89 -0.59 17.26
N MET A 65 6.54 -0.10 18.32
CA MET A 65 7.72 -0.72 18.90
C MET A 65 7.35 -1.33 20.25
N MET A 66 7.03 -2.63 20.18
CA MET A 66 7.35 -3.67 21.15
C MET A 66 8.28 -3.24 22.31
N ASP A 67 7.76 -2.66 23.37
CA ASP A 67 8.42 -2.73 24.69
C ASP A 67 7.74 -3.85 25.50
N GLU A 68 8.13 -5.09 25.16
CA GLU A 68 7.85 -6.34 25.89
C GLU A 68 6.36 -6.78 25.94
N PRO A 69 5.99 -8.08 25.99
CA PRO A 69 4.58 -8.46 26.01
C PRO A 69 4.02 -8.35 27.43
N PRO A 70 3.08 -7.44 27.75
CA PRO A 70 2.18 -7.70 28.86
C PRO A 70 1.19 -8.76 28.38
N ALA A 71 1.13 -9.86 29.11
CA ALA A 71 0.14 -10.89 28.92
C ALA A 71 -1.26 -10.26 28.72
N HIS A 72 -1.93 -10.62 27.63
CA HIS A 72 -3.36 -10.40 27.39
C HIS A 72 -3.85 -8.97 27.07
N HIS A 73 -3.41 -8.32 25.97
CA HIS A 73 -4.33 -7.50 25.15
C HIS A 73 -3.80 -7.28 23.74
N ALA A 74 -4.66 -7.46 22.74
CA ALA A 74 -4.34 -7.27 21.33
C ALA A 74 -4.13 -5.77 21.05
N GLY A 75 -2.92 -5.38 20.66
CA GLY A 75 -2.55 -4.02 20.24
C GLY A 75 -3.15 -3.67 18.88
N GLN A 76 -4.46 -3.42 18.85
CA GLN A 76 -5.14 -2.77 17.72
C GLN A 76 -5.07 -1.26 17.97
N PRO A 77 -4.66 -0.41 17.01
CA PRO A 77 -4.67 1.03 17.22
C PRO A 77 -6.11 1.51 17.49
N ASP A 78 -6.32 2.22 18.60
CA ASP A 78 -7.64 2.73 19.00
C ASP A 78 -8.13 3.90 18.12
N ASP A 79 -7.25 4.51 17.30
CA ASP A 79 -7.58 5.66 16.46
C ASP A 79 -7.70 5.29 14.97
N PRO A 80 -8.90 5.45 14.36
CA PRO A 80 -9.15 5.17 12.95
C PRO A 80 -8.26 5.93 11.96
N HIS A 81 -7.63 7.04 12.35
CA HIS A 81 -6.75 7.82 11.46
C HIS A 81 -5.43 7.11 11.13
N PHE A 82 -5.03 6.10 11.90
CA PHE A 82 -3.83 5.30 11.65
C PHE A 82 -4.12 4.01 10.86
N LEU A 83 -5.37 3.78 10.48
CA LEU A 83 -5.76 2.66 9.63
C LEU A 83 -5.66 3.06 8.16
N ILE A 84 -5.13 2.17 7.34
CA ILE A 84 -5.14 2.34 5.88
C ILE A 84 -6.61 2.41 5.42
N PRO A 85 -7.01 3.46 4.66
CA PRO A 85 -8.36 3.54 4.13
C PRO A 85 -8.71 2.32 3.28
N VAL A 86 -9.91 1.78 3.43
CA VAL A 86 -10.39 0.71 2.54
C VAL A 86 -10.76 1.32 1.19
N ARG A 87 -10.28 0.68 0.10
CA ARG A 87 -10.67 0.99 -1.27
C ARG A 87 -12.03 0.35 -1.57
N GLY A 88 -12.96 1.12 -2.13
CA GLY A 88 -14.26 0.59 -2.57
C GLY A 88 -14.16 -0.14 -3.92
N ASP A 89 -15.04 -1.10 -4.15
CA ASP A 89 -15.03 -1.92 -5.37
C ASP A 89 -15.23 -1.09 -6.67
N ASP A 90 -16.01 -0.02 -6.61
CA ASP A 90 -16.24 0.91 -7.73
C ASP A 90 -15.27 2.13 -7.72
N GLU A 91 -14.31 2.15 -6.79
CA GLU A 91 -13.41 3.28 -6.61
C GLU A 91 -12.20 3.17 -7.55
N SER A 92 -12.02 4.19 -8.39
CA SER A 92 -10.88 4.23 -9.31
C SER A 92 -9.58 4.45 -8.55
N PHE A 93 -8.46 3.98 -9.13
CA PHE A 93 -7.12 4.19 -8.57
C PHE A 93 -6.87 5.66 -8.21
N THR A 94 -7.24 6.60 -9.09
CA THR A 94 -7.01 8.03 -8.86
C THR A 94 -7.81 8.56 -7.67
N GLN A 95 -9.05 8.11 -7.49
CA GLN A 95 -9.89 8.50 -6.35
C GLN A 95 -9.33 7.96 -5.04
N TYR A 96 -9.00 6.67 -5.02
CA TYR A 96 -8.44 6.01 -3.84
C TYR A 96 -7.09 6.63 -3.44
N ARG A 97 -6.21 6.86 -4.42
CA ARG A 97 -4.92 7.52 -4.22
C ARG A 97 -5.08 8.91 -3.59
N ALA A 98 -6.03 9.71 -4.06
CA ALA A 98 -6.26 11.04 -3.50
C ALA A 98 -6.66 10.97 -2.02
N ARG A 99 -7.48 9.97 -1.62
CA ARG A 99 -7.83 9.73 -0.22
C ARG A 99 -6.64 9.28 0.61
N LEU A 100 -5.82 8.37 0.08
CA LEU A 100 -4.63 7.88 0.78
C LEU A 100 -3.63 9.03 1.03
N VAL A 101 -3.38 9.87 0.02
CA VAL A 101 -2.54 11.07 0.16
C VAL A 101 -3.12 12.05 1.18
N ALA A 102 -4.44 12.27 1.17
CA ALA A 102 -5.11 13.14 2.14
C ALA A 102 -5.01 12.59 3.57
N ALA A 103 -5.15 11.27 3.76
CA ALA A 103 -5.01 10.61 5.05
C ALA A 103 -3.57 10.74 5.58
N THR A 104 -2.56 10.50 4.73
CA THR A 104 -1.14 10.74 5.06
C THR A 104 -0.88 12.19 5.46
N ALA A 105 -1.47 13.16 4.75
CA ALA A 105 -1.35 14.58 5.09
C ALA A 105 -2.05 14.92 6.42
N ALA A 106 -3.20 14.31 6.70
CA ALA A 106 -3.92 14.49 7.96
C ALA A 106 -3.10 13.98 9.15
N ILE A 107 -2.45 12.81 9.04
CA ILE A 107 -1.53 12.30 10.05
C ILE A 107 -0.40 13.30 10.28
N ARG A 108 0.25 13.77 9.20
CA ARG A 108 1.37 14.74 9.29
C ARG A 108 0.98 16.08 9.90
N GLY A 109 -0.29 16.47 9.79
CA GLY A 109 -0.82 17.70 10.36
C GLY A 109 -1.37 17.53 11.78
N HIS A 110 -1.54 16.30 12.25
CA HIS A 110 -2.04 16.01 13.58
C HIS A 110 -0.95 16.36 14.61
N LYS A 111 -1.29 17.14 15.64
CA LYS A 111 -0.32 17.37 16.72
C LYS A 111 -0.07 16.03 17.44
N PRO A 112 1.20 15.65 17.70
CA PRO A 112 1.47 14.52 18.58
C PRO A 112 0.84 14.85 19.94
N HIS A 113 -0.02 13.97 20.46
CA HIS A 113 -0.47 14.11 21.84
C HIS A 113 0.79 14.04 22.72
N SER A 114 1.11 15.15 23.38
CA SER A 114 2.20 15.26 24.37
C SER A 114 1.76 14.73 25.72
#